data_AF-A0A495JLP7-F1
#
_entry.id   AF-A0A495JLP7-F1
#
_cell.length_a   1.000
_cell.length_b   1.000
_cell.length_c   1.000
_cell.angle_alpha   90.00
_cell.angle_beta   90.00
_cell.angle_gamma   90.00
#
_symmetry.space_group_name_H-M   'P 1'
#
loop_
_entity.id
_entity.type
_entity.pdbx_description
1 polymer ?
#
loop_
_entity_poly.entity_id
_entity_poly.type
_entity_poly.pdbx_seq_one_letter_code
_entity_poly.pdbx_strand_id
1 'polypeptide(L)'
;MTGPATDSGTSETILAVRATSHRLRTLGAAAPDRMWHEADGWTRLTTSTAGADDVAAPEPAGISVAARVPACLITVDDGGLRLTACGPDGVAVGPLDAGCTEADAASAVTLFGLPDGTGLLHRALSSPSPAYDRPARLADVCRCLGMPLELLTPAGSDGAVVVARPAGGPEAGVVLVYAPAVVAAAEAPLTRQSAWTVPVDGLRSLHLWDGRGPRANLTVAAEVLADRRWPTITYWWSERTAGFMLTRRKRVVGAHEWGGDAPVTPEGTARAGRQLAEQFGVAEQALTVIGLLRRTDLPPKQALVELGELLDLPVEMVGRTAGELAEWAGSVPGAIRTERLSLAGAVIHSVREHRMKSPPEDLYHARPMWQRLLSGLTLLVFVPMTVFFAASWLRGEGSGWWVLLGLVLTLDMAWGVRPGRRSRMRVNRGVTSPGDPDRHP
;
A
#
# COMPACT_ATOMS: atom_id res chain seq x y z
N MET A 1 -22.60 -18.22 -43.41
CA MET A 1 -21.18 -17.92 -43.68
C MET A 1 -20.87 -16.56 -43.08
N THR A 2 -20.45 -16.55 -41.82
CA THR A 2 -19.92 -15.36 -41.13
C THR A 2 -18.43 -15.63 -40.95
N GLY A 3 -17.58 -14.83 -41.62
CA GLY A 3 -16.13 -14.97 -41.52
C GLY A 3 -15.64 -14.68 -40.10
N PRO A 4 -14.47 -15.21 -39.70
CA PRO A 4 -13.88 -14.92 -38.39
C PRO A 4 -13.50 -13.44 -38.32
N ALA A 5 -13.84 -12.79 -37.20
CA ALA A 5 -13.37 -11.47 -36.87
C ALA A 5 -11.84 -11.49 -36.76
N THR A 6 -11.17 -10.66 -37.56
CA THR A 6 -9.74 -10.39 -37.42
C THR A 6 -9.55 -9.55 -36.16
N ASP A 7 -9.03 -10.15 -35.10
CA ASP A 7 -8.43 -9.41 -33.99
C ASP A 7 -7.40 -8.46 -34.58
N SER A 8 -7.64 -7.16 -34.40
CA SER A 8 -6.68 -6.13 -34.78
C SER A 8 -5.53 -6.21 -33.77
N GLY A 9 -4.35 -6.64 -34.25
CA GLY A 9 -3.14 -6.77 -33.46
C GLY A 9 -2.86 -5.51 -32.64
N THR A 10 -2.95 -5.62 -31.32
CA THR A 10 -2.67 -4.52 -30.42
C THR A 10 -1.16 -4.43 -30.23
N SER A 11 -0.55 -3.41 -30.87
CA SER A 11 0.85 -3.06 -30.63
C SER A 11 0.97 -2.32 -29.29
N GLU A 12 1.74 -2.86 -28.36
CA GLU A 12 2.01 -2.25 -27.06
C GLU A 12 3.43 -1.66 -27.03
N THR A 13 3.56 -0.43 -26.53
CA THR A 13 4.85 0.23 -26.32
C THR A 13 5.05 0.55 -24.84
N ILE A 14 6.19 0.14 -24.29
CA ILE A 14 6.58 0.29 -22.90
C ILE A 14 7.84 1.14 -22.85
N LEU A 15 7.70 2.39 -22.42
CA LEU A 15 8.83 3.28 -22.14
C LEU A 15 9.13 3.26 -20.64
N ALA A 16 10.35 2.88 -20.25
CA ALA A 16 10.78 2.83 -18.85
C ALA A 16 12.10 3.56 -18.64
N VAL A 17 12.22 4.23 -17.50
CA VAL A 17 13.37 5.08 -17.16
C VAL A 17 13.85 4.73 -15.76
N ARG A 18 15.17 4.60 -15.55
CA ARG A 18 15.76 4.29 -14.24
C ARG A 18 15.83 5.52 -13.33
N ALA A 19 14.69 6.15 -13.09
CA ALA A 19 14.52 7.25 -12.14
C ALA A 19 13.16 7.15 -11.44
N THR A 20 13.09 7.64 -10.20
CA THR A 20 11.82 7.84 -9.46
C THR A 20 10.96 8.92 -10.11
N SER A 21 9.64 8.86 -9.91
CA SER A 21 8.71 9.89 -10.39
C SER A 21 9.03 11.29 -9.87
N HIS A 22 9.52 11.40 -8.62
CA HIS A 22 9.96 12.67 -8.05
C HIS A 22 11.07 13.32 -8.89
N ARG A 23 12.12 12.55 -9.23
CA ARG A 23 13.24 13.03 -10.06
C ARG A 23 12.77 13.44 -11.45
N LEU A 24 11.88 12.67 -12.07
CA LEU A 24 11.36 13.01 -13.40
C LEU A 24 10.53 14.29 -13.38
N ARG A 25 9.68 14.52 -12.36
CA ARG A 25 8.91 15.77 -12.22
C ARG A 25 9.79 17.02 -12.11
N THR A 26 11.00 16.91 -11.56
CA THR A 26 11.93 18.05 -11.47
C THR A 26 12.49 18.48 -12.83
N LEU A 27 12.28 17.70 -13.89
CA LEU A 27 12.74 18.01 -15.25
C LEU A 27 11.83 19.01 -15.99
N GLY A 28 10.74 19.48 -15.37
CA GLY A 28 9.87 20.53 -15.92
C GLY A 28 9.22 20.11 -17.24
N ALA A 29 9.35 20.94 -18.29
CA ALA A 29 8.75 20.69 -19.61
C ALA A 29 9.27 19.42 -20.32
N ALA A 30 10.38 18.83 -19.86
CA ALA A 30 10.88 17.54 -20.34
C ALA A 30 10.29 16.35 -19.57
N ALA A 31 9.55 16.59 -18.49
CA ALA A 31 8.87 15.56 -17.73
C ALA A 31 7.57 15.17 -18.46
N PRO A 32 7.31 13.88 -18.70
CA PRO A 32 6.02 13.45 -19.22
C PRO A 32 4.90 13.81 -18.23
N ASP A 33 3.82 14.41 -18.73
CA ASP A 33 2.64 14.78 -17.92
C ASP A 33 1.96 13.56 -17.27
N ARG A 34 2.20 12.37 -17.81
CA ARG A 34 1.64 11.10 -17.33
C ARG A 34 2.74 10.08 -17.07
N MET A 35 3.05 9.90 -15.78
CA MET A 35 3.83 8.76 -15.28
C MET A 35 2.86 7.68 -14.80
N TRP A 36 3.12 6.43 -15.17
CA TRP A 36 2.18 5.33 -14.94
C TRP A 36 2.48 4.52 -13.69
N HIS A 37 3.70 4.04 -13.54
CA HIS A 37 4.02 3.11 -12.47
C HIS A 37 5.48 3.27 -12.04
N GLU A 38 5.77 3.14 -10.74
CA GLU A 38 7.12 3.22 -10.17
C GLU A 38 7.42 1.94 -9.38
N ALA A 39 8.59 1.34 -9.60
CA ALA A 39 9.07 0.17 -8.88
C ALA A 39 10.61 0.20 -8.82
N ASP A 40 11.21 -0.06 -7.66
CA ASP A 40 12.66 -0.18 -7.44
C ASP A 40 13.54 0.87 -8.15
N GLY A 41 13.12 2.14 -8.10
CA GLY A 41 13.86 3.26 -8.70
C GLY A 41 13.69 3.41 -10.21
N TRP A 42 12.77 2.66 -10.81
CA TRP A 42 12.35 2.76 -12.20
C TRP A 42 10.93 3.34 -12.32
N THR A 43 10.67 4.06 -13.39
CA THR A 43 9.35 4.61 -13.72
C THR A 43 8.95 4.26 -15.16
N ARG A 44 7.73 3.73 -15.36
CA ARG A 44 7.10 3.58 -16.67
C ARG A 44 6.38 4.86 -17.07
N LEU A 45 6.61 5.28 -18.31
CA LEU A 45 6.02 6.46 -18.93
C LEU A 45 4.96 6.05 -19.95
N THR A 46 3.92 6.86 -20.11
CA THR A 46 2.96 6.64 -21.19
C THR A 46 3.46 7.18 -22.50
N THR A 47 3.43 6.32 -23.51
CA THR A 47 3.36 6.75 -24.89
C THR A 47 1.88 6.69 -25.28
N SER A 48 1.20 7.84 -25.41
CA SER A 48 -0.19 7.87 -25.86
C SER A 48 -0.28 7.23 -27.24
N THR A 49 -1.07 6.15 -27.39
CA THR A 49 -1.38 5.55 -28.71
C THR A 49 -2.87 5.59 -29.05
N ALA A 50 -3.70 6.36 -28.33
CA ALA A 50 -5.13 6.43 -28.63
C ALA A 50 -5.75 7.80 -28.28
N GLY A 51 -6.02 8.60 -29.32
CA GLY A 51 -6.99 9.69 -29.28
C GLY A 51 -6.42 11.10 -29.53
N ALA A 52 -6.50 11.53 -30.78
CA ALA A 52 -6.74 12.89 -31.31
C ALA A 52 -5.95 14.13 -30.83
N ASP A 53 -5.12 14.08 -29.78
CA ASP A 53 -4.20 15.18 -29.42
C ASP A 53 -2.75 14.73 -29.63
N ASP A 54 -2.15 15.28 -30.69
CA ASP A 54 -0.87 14.91 -31.30
C ASP A 54 0.34 15.38 -30.45
N VAL A 55 0.38 14.98 -29.18
CA VAL A 55 1.57 15.16 -28.33
C VAL A 55 2.49 13.97 -28.59
N ALA A 56 3.53 14.20 -29.39
CA ALA A 56 4.55 13.19 -29.70
C ALA A 56 5.03 12.49 -28.43
N ALA A 57 5.05 11.15 -28.45
CA ALA A 57 5.60 10.37 -27.36
C ALA A 57 7.04 10.84 -27.06
N PRO A 58 7.40 11.05 -25.78
CA PRO A 58 8.70 11.63 -25.45
C PRO A 58 9.81 10.67 -25.88
N GLU A 59 10.79 11.18 -26.62
CA GLU A 59 11.89 10.36 -27.12
C GLU A 59 12.72 9.81 -25.94
N PRO A 60 13.01 8.49 -25.91
CA PRO A 60 13.71 7.86 -24.79
C PRO A 60 15.10 8.46 -24.56
N ALA A 61 15.79 8.88 -25.64
CA ALA A 61 17.09 9.54 -25.56
C ALA A 61 17.00 10.91 -24.86
N GLY A 62 16.01 11.73 -25.20
CA GLY A 62 15.82 13.04 -24.59
C GLY A 62 15.57 12.95 -23.08
N ILE A 63 14.75 11.99 -22.65
CA ILE A 63 14.50 11.74 -21.23
C ILE A 63 15.75 11.22 -20.53
N SER A 64 16.49 10.30 -21.14
CA SER A 64 17.72 9.73 -20.57
C SER A 64 18.77 10.80 -20.31
N VAL A 65 18.99 11.70 -21.28
CA VAL A 65 19.91 12.85 -21.17
C VAL A 65 19.46 13.82 -20.09
N ALA A 66 18.18 14.22 -20.10
CA ALA A 66 17.64 15.18 -19.14
C ALA A 66 17.73 14.64 -17.70
N ALA A 67 17.39 13.36 -17.52
CA ALA A 67 17.42 12.71 -16.23
C ALA A 67 18.82 12.25 -15.80
N ARG A 68 19.80 12.16 -16.72
CA ARG A 68 21.12 11.54 -16.53
C ARG A 68 21.03 10.11 -15.97
N VAL A 69 20.14 9.31 -16.53
CA VAL A 69 19.93 7.90 -16.19
C VAL A 69 19.61 7.13 -17.47
N PRO A 70 19.84 5.80 -17.52
CA PRO A 70 19.43 5.02 -18.68
C PRO A 70 17.91 4.85 -18.78
N ALA A 71 17.41 4.69 -20.00
CA ALA A 71 16.02 4.39 -20.33
C ALA A 71 15.92 3.34 -21.44
N CYS A 72 14.78 2.67 -21.54
CA CYS A 72 14.48 1.74 -22.63
C CYS A 72 13.06 1.91 -23.16
N LEU A 73 12.91 1.66 -24.45
CA LEU A 73 11.64 1.53 -25.15
C LEU A 73 11.50 0.08 -25.63
N ILE A 74 10.48 -0.62 -25.15
CA ILE A 74 10.14 -1.97 -25.60
C ILE A 74 8.84 -1.90 -26.40
N THR A 75 8.86 -2.37 -27.64
CA THR A 75 7.67 -2.48 -28.48
C THR A 75 7.34 -3.96 -28.68
N VAL A 76 6.08 -4.30 -28.43
CA VAL A 76 5.54 -5.65 -28.54
C VAL A 76 4.42 -5.61 -29.56
N ASP A 77 4.59 -6.33 -30.67
CA ASP A 77 3.59 -6.43 -31.72
C ASP A 77 3.49 -7.87 -32.24
N ASP A 78 2.66 -8.09 -33.26
CA ASP A 78 2.51 -9.40 -33.91
C ASP A 78 3.78 -9.86 -34.64
N GLY A 79 4.66 -8.93 -35.00
CA GLY A 79 5.96 -9.19 -35.61
C GLY A 79 7.05 -9.57 -34.60
N GLY A 80 6.84 -9.35 -33.30
CA GLY A 80 7.74 -9.79 -32.25
C GLY A 80 8.00 -8.74 -31.19
N LEU A 81 9.20 -8.78 -30.60
CA LEU A 81 9.65 -7.89 -29.55
C LEU A 81 10.81 -7.04 -30.08
N ARG A 82 10.71 -5.73 -29.92
CA ARG A 82 11.73 -4.76 -30.32
C ARG A 82 12.18 -3.93 -29.11
N LEU A 83 13.47 -3.64 -29.02
CA LEU A 83 14.06 -2.89 -27.90
C LEU A 83 14.93 -1.74 -28.41
N THR A 84 14.73 -0.54 -27.87
CA THR A 84 15.69 0.57 -27.97
C THR A 84 16.19 0.92 -26.57
N ALA A 85 17.48 0.78 -26.33
CA ALA A 85 18.15 1.15 -25.08
C ALA A 85 18.84 2.52 -25.22
N CYS A 86 18.76 3.36 -24.20
CA CYS A 86 19.38 4.68 -24.17
C CYS A 86 20.21 4.85 -22.90
N GLY A 87 21.45 5.32 -23.07
CA GLY A 87 22.37 5.66 -21.99
C GLY A 87 22.09 7.04 -21.39
N PRO A 88 22.66 7.34 -20.21
CA PRO A 88 22.51 8.63 -19.54
C PRO A 88 23.10 9.82 -20.32
N ASP A 89 23.94 9.54 -21.33
CA ASP A 89 24.58 10.48 -22.25
C ASP A 89 23.81 10.65 -23.57
N GLY A 90 22.70 9.92 -23.75
CA GLY A 90 21.89 9.95 -24.97
C GLY A 90 22.34 8.96 -26.05
N VAL A 91 23.39 8.17 -25.81
CA VAL A 91 23.77 7.08 -26.72
C VAL A 91 22.63 6.08 -26.78
N ALA A 92 22.12 5.80 -27.97
CA ALA A 92 21.04 4.85 -28.19
C ALA A 92 21.54 3.60 -28.92
N VAL A 93 21.07 2.43 -28.49
CA VAL A 93 21.30 1.12 -29.12
C VAL A 93 19.93 0.54 -29.46
N GLY A 94 19.64 0.41 -30.75
CA GLY A 94 18.40 -0.13 -31.28
C GLY A 94 17.82 0.65 -32.47
N PRO A 95 16.65 0.25 -32.99
CA PRO A 95 15.81 -0.84 -32.49
C PRO A 95 16.46 -2.21 -32.70
N LEU A 96 16.55 -3.00 -31.63
CA LEU A 96 17.00 -4.38 -31.63
C LEU A 96 15.78 -5.29 -31.77
N ASP A 97 15.83 -6.24 -32.69
CA ASP A 97 14.76 -7.19 -32.96
C ASP A 97 15.30 -8.62 -33.11
N ALA A 98 14.55 -9.50 -33.76
CA ALA A 98 14.95 -10.89 -33.96
C ALA A 98 16.27 -11.05 -34.75
N GLY A 99 16.69 -10.05 -35.51
CA GLY A 99 17.95 -10.02 -36.24
C GLY A 99 19.14 -9.44 -35.47
N CYS A 100 18.97 -9.07 -34.19
CA CYS A 100 20.07 -8.49 -33.41
C CYS A 100 21.23 -9.47 -33.23
N THR A 101 22.45 -8.95 -33.22
CA THR A 101 23.65 -9.74 -32.89
C THR A 101 23.90 -9.74 -31.39
N GLU A 102 24.72 -10.70 -30.91
CA GLU A 102 25.15 -10.72 -29.52
C GLU A 102 25.93 -9.47 -29.12
N ALA A 103 26.65 -8.85 -30.06
CA ALA A 103 27.36 -7.58 -29.84
C ALA A 103 26.39 -6.40 -29.63
N ASP A 104 25.28 -6.37 -30.37
CA ASP A 104 24.23 -5.35 -30.19
C ASP A 104 23.56 -5.52 -28.82
N ALA A 105 23.24 -6.76 -28.44
CA ALA A 105 22.70 -7.08 -27.12
C ALA A 105 23.67 -6.68 -25.99
N ALA A 106 24.97 -6.95 -26.16
CA ALA A 106 26.01 -6.58 -25.20
C ALA A 106 26.09 -5.05 -25.03
N SER A 107 26.01 -4.32 -26.14
CA SER A 107 26.03 -2.85 -26.15
C SER A 107 24.82 -2.29 -25.41
N ALA A 108 23.62 -2.81 -25.65
CA ALA A 108 22.40 -2.39 -24.97
C ALA A 108 22.46 -2.66 -23.45
N VAL A 109 22.88 -3.86 -23.06
CA VAL A 109 22.99 -4.27 -21.65
C VAL A 109 24.05 -3.46 -20.89
N THR A 110 25.15 -3.10 -21.57
CA THR A 110 26.22 -2.27 -20.99
C THR A 110 25.71 -0.88 -20.58
N LEU A 111 24.74 -0.29 -21.31
CA LEU A 111 24.14 1.00 -20.95
C LEU A 111 23.45 0.99 -19.57
N PHE A 112 23.02 -0.19 -19.09
CA PHE A 112 22.39 -0.36 -17.78
C PHE A 112 23.36 -0.83 -16.69
N GLY A 113 24.61 -1.14 -17.04
CA GLY A 113 25.65 -1.57 -16.11
C GLY A 113 25.48 -3.01 -15.60
N LEU A 114 24.90 -3.91 -16.40
CA LEU A 114 24.57 -5.29 -16.00
C LEU A 114 25.32 -6.33 -16.86
N PRO A 115 26.58 -6.68 -16.58
CA PRO A 115 27.44 -7.42 -17.52
C PRO A 115 26.94 -8.81 -17.96
N ASP A 116 26.06 -9.45 -17.19
CA ASP A 116 25.67 -10.86 -17.39
C ASP A 116 24.37 -11.04 -18.23
N GLY A 117 23.76 -9.95 -18.70
CA GLY A 117 22.47 -9.99 -19.41
C GLY A 117 22.53 -10.32 -20.91
N THR A 118 23.71 -10.30 -21.53
CA THR A 118 23.88 -10.31 -23.00
C THR A 118 23.23 -11.51 -23.69
N GLY A 119 23.61 -12.73 -23.29
CA GLY A 119 23.10 -13.95 -23.93
C GLY A 119 21.60 -14.16 -23.71
N LEU A 120 21.09 -13.74 -22.55
CA LEU A 120 19.68 -13.81 -22.22
C LEU A 120 18.87 -12.79 -23.05
N LEU A 121 19.37 -11.57 -23.24
CA LEU A 121 18.72 -10.55 -24.07
C LEU A 121 18.69 -10.98 -25.53
N HIS A 122 19.83 -11.43 -26.06
CA HIS A 122 19.91 -11.93 -27.43
C HIS A 122 18.89 -13.07 -27.64
N ARG A 123 18.84 -14.05 -26.73
CA ARG A 123 17.86 -15.14 -26.79
C ARG A 123 16.41 -14.65 -26.72
N ALA A 124 16.11 -13.69 -25.85
CA ALA A 124 14.78 -13.11 -25.71
C ALA A 124 14.31 -12.41 -27.00
N LEU A 125 15.23 -11.81 -27.76
CA LEU A 125 14.91 -11.13 -29.02
C LEU A 125 14.89 -12.08 -30.23
N SER A 126 15.84 -13.01 -30.34
CA SER A 126 16.06 -13.81 -31.55
C SER A 126 15.47 -15.22 -31.53
N SER A 127 15.06 -15.76 -30.37
CA SER A 127 14.61 -17.16 -30.30
C SER A 127 13.31 -17.40 -31.08
N PRO A 128 13.29 -18.37 -32.02
CA PRO A 128 12.09 -18.74 -32.77
C PRO A 128 11.24 -19.80 -32.05
N SER A 129 11.59 -20.19 -30.82
CA SER A 129 10.94 -21.29 -30.12
C SER A 129 9.50 -20.93 -29.73
N PRO A 130 8.47 -21.67 -30.18
CA PRO A 130 7.08 -21.41 -29.80
C PRO A 130 6.81 -21.71 -28.31
N ALA A 131 7.64 -22.54 -27.67
CA ALA A 131 7.56 -22.80 -26.23
C ALA A 131 8.12 -21.64 -25.38
N TYR A 132 8.78 -20.67 -26.01
CA TYR A 132 9.28 -19.48 -25.35
C TYR A 132 8.40 -18.30 -25.74
N ASP A 133 7.27 -18.23 -25.06
CA ASP A 133 6.20 -17.30 -25.38
C ASP A 133 6.59 -15.84 -25.16
N ARG A 134 5.74 -14.95 -25.70
CA ARG A 134 5.94 -13.49 -25.65
C ARG A 134 6.09 -12.97 -24.19
N PRO A 135 5.26 -13.39 -23.21
CA PRO A 135 5.46 -13.02 -21.80
C PRO A 135 6.82 -13.44 -21.23
N ALA A 136 7.27 -14.67 -21.48
CA ALA A 136 8.56 -15.14 -20.99
C ALA A 136 9.73 -14.34 -21.61
N ARG A 137 9.67 -14.07 -22.92
CA ARG A 137 10.66 -13.26 -23.64
C ARG A 137 10.73 -11.83 -23.09
N LEU A 138 9.57 -11.20 -22.90
CA LEU A 138 9.50 -9.85 -22.31
C LEU A 138 10.06 -9.82 -20.89
N ALA A 139 9.77 -10.83 -20.07
CA ALA A 139 10.31 -10.94 -18.72
C ALA A 139 11.85 -11.07 -18.71
N ASP A 140 12.41 -11.81 -19.66
CA ASP A 140 13.86 -11.94 -19.80
C ASP A 140 14.52 -10.65 -20.27
N VAL A 141 13.91 -9.90 -21.20
CA VAL A 141 14.37 -8.54 -21.53
C VAL A 141 14.43 -7.66 -20.28
N CYS A 142 13.39 -7.68 -19.45
CA CYS A 142 13.36 -6.89 -18.21
C CYS A 142 14.49 -7.28 -17.25
N ARG A 143 14.70 -8.59 -17.04
CA ARG A 143 15.79 -9.11 -16.19
C ARG A 143 17.16 -8.65 -16.68
N CYS A 144 17.39 -8.68 -17.99
CA CYS A 144 18.67 -8.26 -18.58
C CYS A 144 18.96 -6.77 -18.39
N LEU A 145 17.91 -5.94 -18.39
CA LEU A 145 18.02 -4.49 -18.20
C LEU A 145 17.95 -4.08 -16.72
N GLY A 146 17.65 -5.03 -15.81
CA GLY A 146 17.38 -4.77 -14.39
C GLY A 146 16.09 -4.00 -14.16
N MET A 147 15.17 -4.05 -15.12
CA MET A 147 13.85 -3.44 -15.04
C MET A 147 12.90 -4.36 -14.24
N PRO A 148 12.19 -3.86 -13.21
CA PRO A 148 11.20 -4.63 -12.47
C PRO A 148 10.03 -5.06 -13.37
N LEU A 149 9.58 -6.31 -13.24
CA LEU A 149 8.48 -6.87 -14.04
C LEU A 149 7.14 -6.19 -13.73
N GLU A 150 7.03 -5.59 -12.55
CA GLU A 150 5.87 -4.81 -12.09
C GLU A 150 5.56 -3.66 -13.07
N LEU A 151 6.56 -3.14 -13.79
CA LEU A 151 6.37 -2.08 -14.77
C LEU A 151 5.70 -2.54 -16.06
N LEU A 152 5.75 -3.83 -16.39
CA LEU A 152 5.08 -4.38 -17.57
C LEU A 152 3.55 -4.34 -17.42
N THR A 153 3.07 -4.24 -16.20
CA THR A 153 1.64 -4.21 -15.90
C THR A 153 1.11 -2.78 -16.10
N PRO A 154 0.17 -2.52 -17.04
CA PRO A 154 -0.44 -1.20 -17.22
C PRO A 154 -0.92 -0.61 -15.89
N ALA A 155 -0.74 0.70 -15.68
CA ALA A 155 -1.34 1.40 -14.54
C ALA A 155 -2.86 1.51 -14.78
N GLY A 156 -3.61 0.62 -14.14
CA GLY A 156 -5.01 0.30 -14.44
C GLY A 156 -5.28 -1.21 -14.41
N SER A 157 -4.24 -2.00 -14.69
CA SER A 157 -3.99 -3.32 -14.10
C SER A 157 -3.09 -3.18 -12.86
N ASP A 158 -3.20 -2.05 -12.17
CA ASP A 158 -3.24 -2.16 -10.72
C ASP A 158 -4.23 -3.32 -10.48
N GLY A 159 -3.75 -4.46 -10.03
CA GLY A 159 -3.17 -4.41 -8.70
C GLY A 159 -3.95 -3.55 -7.69
N ALA A 160 -5.21 -3.15 -7.93
CA ALA A 160 -6.23 -3.85 -7.19
C ALA A 160 -5.74 -5.30 -7.20
N VAL A 161 -5.07 -5.68 -6.11
CA VAL A 161 -5.51 -6.87 -5.42
C VAL A 161 -6.99 -6.83 -5.71
N VAL A 162 -7.48 -7.68 -6.62
CA VAL A 162 -8.87 -8.01 -6.60
C VAL A 162 -8.91 -8.63 -5.23
N VAL A 163 -9.10 -7.76 -4.23
CA VAL A 163 -9.31 -8.11 -2.85
C VAL A 163 -10.47 -9.02 -3.11
N ALA A 164 -10.23 -10.31 -2.91
CA ALA A 164 -11.27 -11.30 -2.91
C ALA A 164 -12.27 -10.69 -1.93
N ARG A 165 -13.22 -9.95 -2.50
CA ARG A 165 -14.20 -9.19 -1.79
C ARG A 165 -15.24 -10.27 -1.75
N PRO A 166 -15.32 -10.99 -0.61
CA PRO A 166 -15.95 -12.30 -0.56
C PRO A 166 -17.26 -12.24 -1.34
N ALA A 167 -17.33 -13.03 -2.41
CA ALA A 167 -18.48 -13.09 -3.31
C ALA A 167 -19.63 -13.68 -2.48
N GLY A 168 -20.38 -12.80 -1.81
CA GLY A 168 -21.18 -13.16 -0.64
C GLY A 168 -20.36 -12.98 0.64
N GLY A 169 -20.62 -11.89 1.38
CA GLY A 169 -19.87 -11.54 2.59
C GLY A 169 -19.73 -12.74 3.55
N PRO A 170 -18.56 -12.90 4.20
CA PRO A 170 -18.22 -14.12 4.89
C PRO A 170 -19.19 -14.34 6.06
N GLU A 171 -19.44 -15.60 6.40
CA GLU A 171 -20.30 -15.94 7.54
C GLU A 171 -19.58 -15.64 8.86
N ALA A 172 -18.27 -15.87 8.88
CA ALA A 172 -17.40 -15.63 10.01
C ALA A 172 -15.99 -15.26 9.56
N GLY A 173 -15.25 -14.61 10.45
CA GLY A 173 -13.85 -14.29 10.23
C GLY A 173 -13.26 -13.54 11.41
N VAL A 174 -11.94 -13.48 11.43
CA VAL A 174 -11.18 -12.88 12.51
C VAL A 174 -10.03 -12.04 11.94
N VAL A 175 -9.58 -11.08 12.73
CA VAL A 175 -8.42 -10.24 12.42
C VAL A 175 -7.36 -10.47 13.49
N LEU A 176 -6.22 -11.05 13.11
CA LEU A 176 -5.04 -11.13 13.94
C LEU A 176 -4.33 -9.78 13.97
N VAL A 177 -4.24 -9.20 15.15
CA VAL A 177 -3.60 -7.91 15.43
C VAL A 177 -2.32 -8.16 16.23
N TYR A 178 -1.21 -7.59 15.77
CA TYR A 178 0.07 -7.60 16.48
C TYR A 178 0.12 -6.51 17.56
N ALA A 179 -0.84 -6.60 18.49
CA ALA A 179 -0.87 -5.80 19.71
C ALA A 179 -1.49 -6.61 20.85
N PRO A 180 -1.12 -6.32 22.11
CA PRO A 180 -1.79 -6.89 23.28
C PRO A 180 -3.30 -6.58 23.27
N ALA A 181 -4.12 -7.48 23.80
CA ALA A 181 -5.58 -7.37 23.75
C ALA A 181 -6.12 -6.03 24.29
N VAL A 182 -5.51 -5.48 25.36
CA VAL A 182 -5.90 -4.18 25.93
C VAL A 182 -5.68 -3.02 24.94
N VAL A 183 -4.57 -3.06 24.18
CA VAL A 183 -4.23 -2.03 23.20
C VAL A 183 -5.15 -2.14 21.99
N ALA A 184 -5.33 -3.34 21.45
CA ALA A 184 -6.22 -3.58 20.32
C ALA A 184 -7.69 -3.28 20.68
N ALA A 185 -8.13 -3.59 21.90
CA ALA A 185 -9.48 -3.28 22.38
C ALA A 185 -9.73 -1.77 22.55
N ALA A 186 -8.70 -0.95 22.77
CA ALA A 186 -8.88 0.50 22.80
C ALA A 186 -9.23 1.07 21.41
N GLU A 187 -8.72 0.47 20.34
CA GLU A 187 -8.96 0.90 18.96
C GLU A 187 -10.15 0.18 18.30
N ALA A 188 -10.54 -0.99 18.83
CA ALA A 188 -11.69 -1.78 18.38
C ALA A 188 -13.00 -0.98 18.20
N PRO A 189 -13.39 -0.02 19.06
CA PRO A 189 -14.59 0.78 18.83
C PRO A 189 -14.58 1.60 17.52
N LEU A 190 -13.40 1.93 16.99
CA LEU A 190 -13.23 2.66 15.73
C LEU A 190 -13.58 1.81 14.50
N THR A 191 -13.64 0.47 14.64
CA THR A 191 -14.15 -0.43 13.58
C THR A 191 -15.65 -0.24 13.38
N ARG A 192 -16.33 0.48 14.30
CA ARG A 192 -17.78 0.73 14.33
C ARG A 192 -18.60 -0.55 14.44
N GLN A 193 -18.02 -1.57 15.05
CA GLN A 193 -18.64 -2.88 15.24
C GLN A 193 -18.55 -3.26 16.72
N SER A 194 -19.53 -4.05 17.16
CA SER A 194 -19.39 -4.77 18.42
C SER A 194 -18.55 -6.02 18.16
N ALA A 195 -17.58 -6.25 19.01
CA ALA A 195 -16.57 -7.27 18.78
C ALA A 195 -15.92 -7.67 20.09
N TRP A 196 -15.28 -8.83 20.07
CA TRP A 196 -14.37 -9.27 21.10
C TRP A 196 -12.94 -9.11 20.62
N THR A 197 -12.07 -8.70 21.54
CA THR A 197 -10.62 -8.77 21.37
C THR A 197 -10.09 -9.81 22.35
N VAL A 198 -9.60 -10.92 21.82
CA VAL A 198 -9.16 -12.10 22.58
C VAL A 198 -7.63 -12.15 22.58
N PRO A 199 -6.96 -12.28 23.74
CA PRO A 199 -5.51 -12.45 23.76
C PRO A 199 -5.11 -13.79 23.15
N VAL A 200 -4.09 -13.78 22.29
CA VAL A 200 -3.41 -15.01 21.82
C VAL A 200 -2.18 -15.24 22.67
N ASP A 201 -1.36 -14.19 22.81
CA ASP A 201 -0.18 -14.16 23.66
C ASP A 201 0.07 -12.72 24.17
N GLY A 202 1.26 -12.44 24.72
CA GLY A 202 1.62 -11.12 25.24
C GLY A 202 1.74 -10.02 24.18
N LEU A 203 1.78 -10.35 22.89
CA LEU A 203 2.03 -9.43 21.78
C LEU A 203 0.94 -9.47 20.69
N ARG A 204 0.14 -10.53 20.64
CA ARG A 204 -0.88 -10.77 19.61
C ARG A 204 -2.27 -10.91 20.24
N SER A 205 -3.27 -10.41 19.53
CA SER A 205 -4.67 -10.58 19.87
C SER A 205 -5.51 -10.82 18.62
N LEU A 206 -6.65 -11.49 18.81
CA LEU A 206 -7.64 -11.74 17.78
C LEU A 206 -8.80 -10.79 17.98
N HIS A 207 -9.21 -10.12 16.92
CA HIS A 207 -10.40 -9.30 16.88
C HIS A 207 -11.48 -10.01 16.08
N LEU A 208 -12.63 -10.26 16.70
CA LEU A 208 -13.71 -11.06 16.14
C LEU A 208 -15.06 -10.39 16.35
N TRP A 209 -15.85 -10.34 15.28
CA TRP A 209 -17.19 -9.75 15.30
C TRP A 209 -18.14 -10.61 16.14
N ASP A 210 -18.90 -9.98 17.04
CA ASP A 210 -19.75 -10.68 18.01
C ASP A 210 -21.14 -11.07 17.47
N GLY A 211 -21.34 -10.94 16.15
CA GLY A 211 -22.61 -11.22 15.49
C GLY A 211 -23.67 -10.13 15.64
N ARG A 212 -23.41 -9.06 16.42
CA ARG A 212 -24.37 -7.96 16.61
C ARG A 212 -24.09 -6.78 15.67
N GLY A 213 -25.17 -6.15 15.21
CA GLY A 213 -25.10 -5.04 14.25
C GLY A 213 -24.88 -5.50 12.80
N PRO A 214 -24.64 -4.57 11.86
CA PRO A 214 -24.37 -4.91 10.47
C PRO A 214 -23.07 -5.71 10.36
N ARG A 215 -23.08 -6.75 9.50
CA ARG A 215 -21.93 -7.61 9.25
C ARG A 215 -20.68 -6.79 8.97
N ALA A 216 -19.61 -7.17 9.67
CA ALA A 216 -18.32 -6.51 9.61
C ALA A 216 -17.68 -6.64 8.22
N ASN A 217 -17.25 -5.52 7.64
CA ASN A 217 -16.24 -5.59 6.59
C ASN A 217 -14.89 -5.82 7.27
N LEU A 218 -14.40 -7.06 7.19
CA LEU A 218 -13.16 -7.47 7.84
C LEU A 218 -11.93 -6.68 7.32
N THR A 219 -11.98 -6.17 6.08
CA THR A 219 -10.95 -5.27 5.55
C THR A 219 -10.92 -3.95 6.30
N VAL A 220 -12.09 -3.36 6.59
CA VAL A 220 -12.19 -2.12 7.37
C VAL A 220 -11.69 -2.35 8.79
N ALA A 221 -12.04 -3.48 9.41
CA ALA A 221 -11.53 -3.82 10.75
C ALA A 221 -10.00 -3.94 10.75
N ALA A 222 -9.42 -4.63 9.77
CA ALA A 222 -7.97 -4.75 9.63
C ALA A 222 -7.27 -3.42 9.38
N GLU A 223 -7.83 -2.52 8.56
CA GLU A 223 -7.27 -1.20 8.29
C GLU A 223 -7.29 -0.27 9.52
N VAL A 224 -8.35 -0.38 10.34
CA VAL A 224 -8.49 0.39 11.58
C VAL A 224 -7.51 -0.10 12.63
N LEU A 225 -7.40 -1.43 12.80
CA LEU A 225 -6.56 -2.07 13.81
C LEU A 225 -5.09 -2.24 13.37
N ALA A 226 -4.78 -1.96 12.11
CA ALA A 226 -3.42 -2.02 11.60
C ALA A 226 -2.52 -0.97 12.25
N ASP A 227 -1.50 -1.43 12.96
CA ASP A 227 -0.35 -0.58 13.26
C ASP A 227 0.39 -0.25 11.94
N ARG A 228 0.99 0.94 11.86
CA ARG A 228 1.90 1.29 10.77
C ARG A 228 3.15 0.42 10.76
N ARG A 229 3.54 -0.15 11.91
CA ARG A 229 4.77 -0.93 12.07
C ARG A 229 4.57 -2.42 11.77
N TRP A 230 3.43 -2.98 12.17
CA TRP A 230 3.17 -4.41 12.10
C TRP A 230 2.08 -4.73 11.07
N PRO A 231 2.16 -5.90 10.41
CA PRO A 231 1.07 -6.37 9.57
C PRO A 231 -0.21 -6.64 10.38
N THR A 232 -1.32 -6.75 9.68
CA THR A 232 -2.57 -7.32 10.19
C THR A 232 -3.01 -8.41 9.25
N ILE A 233 -3.52 -9.52 9.78
CA ILE A 233 -3.98 -10.64 8.96
C ILE A 233 -5.43 -10.89 9.26
N THR A 234 -6.23 -10.80 8.21
CA THR A 234 -7.62 -11.20 8.25
C THR A 234 -7.74 -12.58 7.64
N TYR A 235 -8.48 -13.47 8.27
CA TYR A 235 -8.92 -14.70 7.63
C TYR A 235 -10.42 -14.92 7.87
N TRP A 236 -11.10 -15.47 6.87
CA TRP A 236 -12.54 -15.62 6.83
C TRP A 236 -12.95 -16.97 6.25
N TRP A 237 -14.18 -17.36 6.56
CA TRP A 237 -14.76 -18.58 6.03
C TRP A 237 -16.29 -18.52 5.95
N SER A 238 -16.82 -19.38 5.10
CA SER A 238 -18.23 -19.72 4.93
C SER A 238 -18.33 -21.21 4.62
N GLU A 239 -19.52 -21.76 4.41
CA GLU A 239 -19.68 -23.13 3.90
C GLU A 239 -18.93 -23.40 2.58
N ARG A 240 -18.84 -22.40 1.69
CA ARG A 240 -18.33 -22.58 0.31
C ARG A 240 -16.98 -21.93 0.06
N THR A 241 -16.58 -20.98 0.88
CA THR A 241 -15.38 -20.17 0.64
C THR A 241 -14.56 -20.02 1.90
N ALA A 242 -13.26 -19.84 1.75
CA ALA A 242 -12.36 -19.43 2.82
C ALA A 242 -11.23 -18.61 2.22
N GLY A 243 -10.65 -17.72 3.00
CA GLY A 243 -9.56 -16.88 2.48
C GLY A 243 -8.83 -16.11 3.55
N PHE A 244 -7.78 -15.42 3.11
CA PHE A 244 -7.03 -14.51 3.94
C PHE A 244 -6.68 -13.23 3.20
N MET A 245 -6.37 -12.19 3.97
CA MET A 245 -5.90 -10.91 3.50
C MET A 245 -4.85 -10.39 4.46
N LEU A 246 -3.67 -10.11 3.93
CA LEU A 246 -2.54 -9.53 4.63
C LEU A 246 -2.50 -8.02 4.34
N THR A 247 -2.56 -7.22 5.39
CA THR A 247 -2.49 -5.76 5.33
C THR A 247 -1.21 -5.27 5.99
N ARG A 248 -0.48 -4.37 5.32
CA ARG A 248 0.72 -3.71 5.86
C ARG A 248 0.66 -2.23 5.55
N ARG A 249 0.91 -1.36 6.53
CA ARG A 249 0.83 0.11 6.37
C ARG A 249 -0.52 0.55 5.75
N LYS A 250 -1.61 -0.09 6.15
CA LYS A 250 -2.98 0.16 5.63
C LYS A 250 -3.15 -0.11 4.13
N ARG A 251 -2.33 -0.99 3.55
CA ARG A 251 -2.47 -1.48 2.18
C ARG A 251 -2.52 -3.00 2.19
N VAL A 252 -3.38 -3.58 1.36
CA VAL A 252 -3.39 -5.02 1.14
C VAL A 252 -2.16 -5.38 0.32
N VAL A 253 -1.30 -6.22 0.87
CA VAL A 253 -0.05 -6.66 0.22
C VAL A 253 -0.14 -8.10 -0.30
N GLY A 254 -1.11 -8.87 0.18
CA GLY A 254 -1.44 -10.20 -0.32
C GLY A 254 -2.86 -10.60 0.10
N ALA A 255 -3.55 -11.34 -0.76
CA ALA A 255 -4.85 -11.93 -0.47
C ALA A 255 -5.02 -13.20 -1.29
N HIS A 256 -5.81 -14.14 -0.78
CA HIS A 256 -6.16 -15.38 -1.47
C HIS A 256 -7.52 -15.88 -0.98
N GLU A 257 -8.28 -16.49 -1.87
CA GLU A 257 -9.57 -17.11 -1.55
C GLU A 257 -9.69 -18.46 -2.27
N TRP A 258 -10.12 -19.47 -1.53
CA TRP A 258 -10.50 -20.79 -2.05
C TRP A 258 -12.02 -20.87 -2.19
N GLY A 259 -12.47 -21.50 -3.28
CA GLY A 259 -13.89 -21.77 -3.55
C GLY A 259 -14.73 -20.54 -3.92
N GLY A 260 -14.15 -19.34 -3.92
CA GLY A 260 -14.82 -18.10 -4.33
C GLY A 260 -14.67 -17.78 -5.81
N ASP A 261 -15.40 -16.76 -6.25
CA ASP A 261 -15.35 -16.25 -7.64
C ASP A 261 -14.17 -15.30 -7.89
N ALA A 262 -13.35 -15.04 -6.87
CA ALA A 262 -12.18 -14.18 -7.00
C ALA A 262 -11.20 -14.80 -8.02
N PRO A 263 -10.69 -14.02 -8.99
CA PRO A 263 -9.76 -14.53 -9.99
C PRO A 263 -8.44 -14.93 -9.31
N VAL A 264 -8.23 -16.23 -9.15
CA VAL A 264 -6.99 -16.81 -8.64
C VAL A 264 -6.02 -17.00 -9.81
N THR A 265 -5.07 -16.08 -9.99
CA THR A 265 -3.99 -16.24 -10.97
C THR A 265 -2.78 -16.93 -10.33
N PRO A 266 -2.00 -17.71 -11.09
CA PRO A 266 -0.76 -18.33 -10.60
C PRO A 266 0.22 -17.30 -10.02
N GLU A 267 0.31 -16.12 -10.61
CA GLU A 267 1.16 -15.00 -10.19
C GLU A 267 0.65 -14.34 -8.92
N GLY A 268 -0.65 -14.06 -8.85
CA GLY A 268 -1.29 -13.48 -7.66
C GLY A 268 -1.14 -14.40 -6.45
N THR A 269 -1.37 -15.70 -6.65
CA THR A 269 -1.16 -16.74 -5.64
C THR A 269 0.29 -16.81 -5.18
N ALA A 270 1.24 -16.80 -6.13
CA ALA A 270 2.66 -16.84 -5.81
C ALA A 270 3.11 -15.59 -5.02
N ARG A 271 2.60 -14.41 -5.38
CA ARG A 271 2.86 -13.16 -4.66
C ARG A 271 2.28 -13.19 -3.25
N ALA A 272 1.02 -13.61 -3.10
CA ALA A 272 0.37 -13.73 -1.80
C ALA A 272 1.12 -14.70 -0.87
N GLY A 273 1.52 -15.86 -1.39
CA GLY A 273 2.29 -16.85 -0.64
C GLY A 273 3.67 -16.35 -0.19
N ARG A 274 4.42 -15.65 -1.06
CA ARG A 274 5.71 -15.04 -0.68
C ARG A 274 5.55 -13.99 0.41
N GLN A 275 4.59 -13.08 0.26
CA GLN A 275 4.34 -12.01 1.22
C GLN A 275 3.91 -12.57 2.59
N LEU A 276 3.12 -13.64 2.59
CA LEU A 276 2.70 -14.31 3.81
C LEU A 276 3.89 -15.00 4.50
N ALA A 277 4.68 -15.78 3.75
CA ALA A 277 5.85 -16.47 4.29
C ALA A 277 6.89 -15.50 4.87
N GLU A 278 7.18 -14.41 4.17
CA GLU A 278 8.06 -13.34 4.66
C GLU A 278 7.53 -12.75 5.98
N GLN A 279 6.22 -12.54 6.07
CA GLN A 279 5.62 -11.88 7.22
C GLN A 279 5.63 -12.73 8.50
N PHE A 280 5.56 -14.04 8.38
CA PHE A 280 5.66 -14.98 9.51
C PHE A 280 7.09 -15.47 9.78
N GLY A 281 8.09 -14.93 9.07
CA GLY A 281 9.47 -15.32 9.27
C GLY A 281 9.79 -16.75 8.82
N VAL A 282 9.00 -17.28 7.87
CA VAL A 282 9.16 -18.63 7.28
C VAL A 282 9.44 -18.52 5.78
N ALA A 283 10.29 -17.59 5.37
CA ALA A 283 10.58 -17.28 3.97
C ALA A 283 11.10 -18.51 3.19
N GLU A 284 11.82 -19.40 3.87
CA GLU A 284 12.29 -20.69 3.34
C GLU A 284 11.14 -21.64 2.97
N GLN A 285 9.96 -21.47 3.56
CA GLN A 285 8.75 -22.25 3.30
C GLN A 285 7.83 -21.60 2.26
N ALA A 286 8.28 -20.52 1.59
CA ALA A 286 7.45 -19.80 0.63
C ALA A 286 6.89 -20.71 -0.48
N LEU A 287 7.65 -21.68 -0.97
CA LEU A 287 7.16 -22.63 -1.98
C LEU A 287 6.07 -23.56 -1.42
N THR A 288 6.19 -23.98 -0.16
CA THR A 288 5.17 -24.78 0.53
C THR A 288 3.88 -24.00 0.69
N VAL A 289 3.98 -22.73 1.14
CA VAL A 289 2.82 -21.83 1.25
C VAL A 289 2.16 -21.66 -0.12
N ILE A 290 2.92 -21.35 -1.17
CA ILE A 290 2.38 -21.17 -2.54
C ILE A 290 1.73 -22.47 -3.04
N GLY A 291 2.35 -23.62 -2.77
CA GLY A 291 1.80 -24.93 -3.11
C GLY A 291 0.44 -25.14 -2.45
N LEU A 292 0.31 -24.85 -1.16
CA LEU A 292 -0.95 -24.93 -0.43
C LEU A 292 -2.01 -23.97 -0.97
N LEU A 293 -1.65 -22.72 -1.27
CA LEU A 293 -2.60 -21.76 -1.84
C LEU A 293 -3.13 -22.23 -3.20
N ARG A 294 -2.34 -23.00 -3.97
CA ARG A 294 -2.75 -23.55 -5.26
C ARG A 294 -3.58 -24.83 -5.16
N ARG A 295 -3.71 -25.44 -3.97
CA ARG A 295 -4.50 -26.66 -3.78
C ARG A 295 -5.99 -26.38 -4.02
N THR A 296 -6.58 -27.21 -4.87
CA THR A 296 -8.03 -27.22 -5.17
C THR A 296 -8.69 -28.54 -4.76
N ASP A 297 -7.90 -29.50 -4.26
CA ASP A 297 -8.33 -30.82 -3.82
C ASP A 297 -8.88 -30.84 -2.38
N LEU A 298 -8.67 -29.76 -1.62
CA LEU A 298 -9.16 -29.61 -0.26
C LEU A 298 -10.45 -28.77 -0.19
N PRO A 299 -11.33 -29.08 0.79
CA PRO A 299 -12.37 -28.14 1.20
C PRO A 299 -11.76 -26.79 1.63
N PRO A 300 -12.34 -25.63 1.27
CA PRO A 300 -11.78 -24.31 1.57
C PRO A 300 -11.41 -24.08 3.04
N LYS A 301 -12.29 -24.49 3.97
CA LYS A 301 -12.01 -24.40 5.41
C LYS A 301 -10.77 -25.21 5.83
N GLN A 302 -10.59 -26.38 5.23
CA GLN A 302 -9.45 -27.26 5.54
C GLN A 302 -8.15 -26.68 4.98
N ALA A 303 -8.17 -26.11 3.77
CA ALA A 303 -7.01 -25.39 3.23
C ALA A 303 -6.59 -24.21 4.12
N LEU A 304 -7.57 -23.48 4.69
CA LEU A 304 -7.30 -22.41 5.64
C LEU A 304 -6.73 -22.92 6.99
N VAL A 305 -7.20 -24.07 7.48
CA VAL A 305 -6.63 -24.73 8.67
C VAL A 305 -5.18 -25.15 8.43
N GLU A 306 -4.90 -25.86 7.33
CA GLU A 306 -3.51 -26.25 6.98
C GLU A 306 -2.61 -25.02 6.83
N LEU A 307 -3.13 -23.91 6.29
CA LEU A 307 -2.37 -22.66 6.17
C LEU A 307 -2.09 -22.07 7.55
N GLY A 308 -3.07 -22.10 8.44
CA GLY A 308 -2.90 -21.60 9.79
C GLY A 308 -1.90 -22.42 10.60
N GLU A 309 -1.93 -23.74 10.50
CA GLU A 309 -0.94 -24.63 11.14
C GLU A 309 0.48 -24.36 10.64
N LEU A 310 0.65 -24.17 9.33
CA LEU A 310 1.94 -23.85 8.71
C LEU A 310 2.52 -22.51 9.21
N LEU A 311 1.66 -21.56 9.57
CA LEU A 311 2.02 -20.20 9.98
C LEU A 311 1.93 -19.98 11.51
N ASP A 312 1.70 -21.03 12.29
CA ASP A 312 1.48 -20.97 13.74
C ASP A 312 0.38 -19.97 14.12
N LEU A 313 -0.74 -20.05 13.40
CA LEU A 313 -1.95 -19.26 13.62
C LEU A 313 -2.97 -20.04 14.46
N PRO A 314 -3.80 -19.34 15.28
CA PRO A 314 -4.91 -19.98 15.98
C PRO A 314 -5.98 -20.49 14.99
N VAL A 315 -6.04 -21.80 14.80
CA VAL A 315 -6.92 -22.47 13.84
C VAL A 315 -8.20 -23.06 14.46
N GLU A 316 -8.30 -23.18 15.79
CA GLU A 316 -9.45 -23.83 16.45
C GLU A 316 -10.79 -23.09 16.27
N MET A 317 -10.70 -21.86 15.75
CA MET A 317 -11.82 -21.01 15.39
C MET A 317 -12.36 -21.28 13.98
N VAL A 318 -11.52 -21.78 13.06
CA VAL A 318 -11.89 -21.93 11.66
C VAL A 318 -13.03 -22.93 11.53
N GLY A 319 -14.09 -22.53 10.84
CA GLY A 319 -15.30 -23.32 10.66
C GLY A 319 -16.44 -23.00 11.63
N ARG A 320 -16.17 -22.29 12.73
CA ARG A 320 -17.21 -21.82 13.66
C ARG A 320 -18.06 -20.70 13.07
N THR A 321 -19.32 -20.61 13.49
CA THR A 321 -20.19 -19.47 13.14
C THR A 321 -19.82 -18.22 13.95
N ALA A 322 -20.28 -17.04 13.53
CA ALA A 322 -20.05 -15.81 14.30
C ALA A 322 -20.60 -15.89 15.75
N GLY A 323 -21.72 -16.58 15.95
CA GLY A 323 -22.29 -16.80 17.29
C GLY A 323 -21.40 -17.70 18.16
N GLU A 324 -20.93 -18.82 17.61
CA GLU A 324 -20.01 -19.74 18.29
C GLU A 324 -18.65 -19.09 18.61
N LEU A 325 -18.14 -18.22 17.71
CA LEU A 325 -16.95 -17.43 17.98
C LEU A 325 -17.16 -16.45 19.13
N ALA A 326 -18.33 -15.80 19.20
CA ALA A 326 -18.64 -14.86 20.27
C ALA A 326 -18.81 -15.57 21.63
N GLU A 327 -19.43 -16.75 21.64
CA GLU A 327 -19.56 -17.59 22.83
C GLU A 327 -18.18 -18.08 23.32
N TRP A 328 -17.36 -18.60 22.40
CA TRP A 328 -15.99 -19.00 22.70
C TRP A 328 -15.18 -17.82 23.26
N ALA A 329 -15.21 -16.67 22.60
CA ALA A 329 -14.47 -15.49 23.05
C ALA A 329 -14.88 -15.03 24.46
N GLY A 330 -16.17 -15.13 24.78
CA GLY A 330 -16.67 -14.84 26.13
C GLY A 330 -16.17 -15.80 27.21
N SER A 331 -15.69 -16.99 26.83
CA SER A 331 -15.10 -17.97 27.74
C SER A 331 -13.58 -17.80 27.93
N VAL A 332 -12.90 -17.03 27.06
CA VAL A 332 -11.44 -16.89 27.10
C VAL A 332 -11.03 -15.87 28.17
N PRO A 333 -10.17 -16.24 29.14
CA PRO A 333 -9.66 -15.31 30.14
C PRO A 333 -8.95 -14.11 29.50
N GLY A 334 -9.28 -12.91 29.94
CA GLY A 334 -8.69 -11.67 29.44
C GLY A 334 -9.27 -11.18 28.10
N ALA A 335 -10.28 -11.85 27.55
CA ALA A 335 -11.03 -11.33 26.41
C ALA A 335 -11.80 -10.06 26.80
N ILE A 336 -11.75 -9.05 25.92
CA ILE A 336 -12.40 -7.76 26.14
C ILE A 336 -13.47 -7.57 25.08
N ARG A 337 -14.71 -7.40 25.52
CA ARG A 337 -15.80 -7.03 24.63
C ARG A 337 -15.88 -5.51 24.50
N THR A 338 -15.94 -5.04 23.26
CA THR A 338 -16.13 -3.64 22.94
C THR A 338 -17.46 -3.44 22.23
N GLU A 339 -18.22 -2.45 22.70
CA GLU A 339 -19.48 -2.06 22.05
C GLU A 339 -19.23 -1.15 20.84
N ARG A 340 -20.18 -1.18 19.92
CA ARG A 340 -20.19 -0.31 18.74
C ARG A 340 -20.34 1.15 19.16
N LEU A 341 -19.39 2.00 18.77
CA LEU A 341 -19.59 3.45 18.86
C LEU A 341 -20.53 3.94 17.75
N SER A 342 -21.36 4.93 18.10
CA SER A 342 -22.04 5.77 17.12
C SER A 342 -21.01 6.58 16.32
N LEU A 343 -21.40 7.10 15.15
CA LEU A 343 -20.50 7.93 14.33
C LEU A 343 -19.96 9.13 15.13
N ALA A 344 -20.83 9.80 15.89
CA ALA A 344 -20.46 10.88 16.79
C ALA A 344 -19.52 10.41 17.91
N GLY A 345 -19.78 9.24 18.48
CA GLY A 345 -18.92 8.61 19.49
C GLY A 345 -17.52 8.30 18.96
N ALA A 346 -17.40 7.81 17.72
CA ALA A 346 -16.11 7.52 17.08
C ALA A 346 -15.28 8.79 16.82
N VAL A 347 -15.93 9.90 16.44
CA VAL A 347 -15.27 11.20 16.29
C VAL A 347 -14.81 11.74 17.64
N ILE A 348 -15.63 11.65 18.69
CA ILE A 348 -15.24 12.08 20.04
C ILE A 348 -14.09 11.21 20.56
N HIS A 349 -14.13 9.90 20.32
CA HIS A 349 -13.08 8.96 20.71
C HIS A 349 -11.76 9.30 20.03
N SER A 350 -11.77 9.49 18.70
CA SER A 350 -10.55 9.83 17.95
C SER A 350 -9.96 11.17 18.40
N VAL A 351 -10.79 12.18 18.63
CA VAL A 351 -10.36 13.48 19.18
C VAL A 351 -9.78 13.34 20.58
N ARG A 352 -10.41 12.54 21.45
CA ARG A 352 -9.97 12.33 22.84
C ARG A 352 -8.64 11.57 22.92
N GLU A 353 -8.46 10.52 22.12
CA GLU A 353 -7.21 9.76 22.07
C GLU A 353 -6.07 10.53 21.38
N HIS A 354 -6.35 11.30 20.32
CA HIS A 354 -5.35 12.20 19.73
C HIS A 354 -4.85 13.24 20.74
N ARG A 355 -5.72 13.67 21.66
CA ARG A 355 -5.39 14.59 22.75
C ARG A 355 -4.52 13.97 23.85
N MET A 356 -4.51 12.64 23.97
CA MET A 356 -3.72 11.91 24.97
C MET A 356 -2.39 11.38 24.43
N LYS A 357 -2.35 10.94 23.16
CA LYS A 357 -1.13 10.39 22.53
C LYS A 357 -0.15 11.47 22.03
N SER A 358 -0.61 12.71 21.92
CA SER A 358 0.22 13.87 21.62
C SER A 358 -0.14 14.98 22.60
N PRO A 359 0.68 15.32 23.61
CA PRO A 359 0.48 16.59 24.28
C PRO A 359 0.55 17.66 23.18
N PRO A 360 -0.41 18.61 23.10
CA PRO A 360 -0.38 19.70 22.13
C PRO A 360 0.83 20.64 22.32
N GLU A 361 1.86 20.24 23.06
CA GLU A 361 3.10 20.99 23.24
C GLU A 361 4.14 20.54 22.19
N ASP A 362 4.25 19.25 21.86
CA ASP A 362 5.32 18.73 20.99
C ASP A 362 5.18 19.14 19.52
N LEU A 363 3.95 19.15 18.98
CA LEU A 363 3.66 19.69 17.64
C LEU A 363 3.78 21.22 17.58
N TYR A 364 3.76 21.91 18.71
CA TYR A 364 3.78 23.38 18.78
C TYR A 364 5.20 23.92 19.01
N HIS A 365 6.06 23.17 19.69
CA HIS A 365 7.48 23.51 19.85
C HIS A 365 8.28 23.36 18.54
N ALA A 366 7.80 22.54 17.60
CA ALA A 366 8.45 22.32 16.31
C ALA A 366 8.04 23.32 15.20
N ARG A 367 7.01 24.16 15.40
CA ARG A 367 6.59 25.13 14.37
C ARG A 367 7.56 26.31 14.31
N PRO A 368 8.21 26.58 13.15
CA PRO A 368 9.06 27.73 12.98
C PRO A 368 8.35 29.04 13.32
N MET A 369 9.07 30.01 13.88
CA MET A 369 8.51 31.31 14.30
C MET A 369 7.71 32.01 13.18
N TRP A 370 8.10 31.81 11.91
CA TRP A 370 7.40 32.37 10.75
C TRP A 370 5.97 31.82 10.57
N GLN A 371 5.71 30.55 10.91
CA GLN A 371 4.35 29.99 10.83
C GLN A 371 3.42 30.60 11.88
N ARG A 372 3.95 30.95 13.06
CA ARG A 372 3.16 31.64 14.10
C ARG A 372 2.83 33.07 13.69
N LEU A 373 3.77 33.77 13.05
CA LEU A 373 3.54 35.08 12.47
C LEU A 373 2.50 35.01 11.35
N LEU A 374 2.58 34.00 10.48
CA LEU A 374 1.60 33.80 9.42
C LEU A 374 0.21 33.52 9.99
N SER A 375 0.06 32.63 10.97
CA SER A 375 -1.22 32.38 11.64
C SER A 375 -1.76 33.62 12.36
N GLY A 376 -0.89 34.45 12.95
CA GLY A 376 -1.27 35.74 13.53
C GLY A 376 -1.77 36.75 12.49
N LEU A 377 -1.09 36.83 11.34
CA LEU A 377 -1.51 37.67 10.21
C LEU A 377 -2.85 37.20 9.63
N THR A 378 -3.03 35.89 9.47
CA THR A 378 -4.29 35.29 9.01
C THR A 378 -5.42 35.59 10.00
N LEU A 379 -5.17 35.49 11.31
CA LEU A 379 -6.15 35.85 12.33
C LEU A 379 -6.61 37.31 12.21
N LEU A 380 -5.70 38.25 11.95
CA LEU A 380 -6.02 39.67 11.76
C LEU A 380 -6.94 39.92 10.56
N VAL A 381 -6.94 39.04 9.56
CA VAL A 381 -7.84 39.12 8.39
C VAL A 381 -9.18 38.44 8.67
N PHE A 382 -9.17 37.26 9.28
CA PHE A 382 -10.38 36.45 9.48
C PHE A 382 -11.31 36.98 10.58
N VAL A 383 -10.78 37.63 11.62
CA VAL A 383 -11.60 38.27 12.66
C VAL A 383 -12.53 39.34 12.06
N PRO A 384 -12.04 40.37 11.34
CA PRO A 384 -12.92 41.38 10.76
C PRO A 384 -13.82 40.80 9.67
N MET A 385 -13.38 39.79 8.92
CA MET A 385 -14.22 39.09 7.94
C MET A 385 -15.39 38.36 8.62
N THR A 386 -15.16 37.70 9.75
CA THR A 386 -16.20 37.03 10.55
C THR A 386 -17.18 38.05 11.15
N VAL A 387 -16.68 39.20 11.63
CA VAL A 387 -17.52 40.31 12.13
C VAL A 387 -18.38 40.89 11.00
N PHE A 388 -17.83 41.06 9.80
CA PHE A 388 -18.57 41.51 8.62
C PHE A 388 -19.69 40.53 8.25
N PHE A 389 -19.39 39.22 8.20
CA PHE A 389 -20.41 38.21 7.93
C PHE A 389 -21.50 38.16 9.01
N ALA A 390 -21.13 38.33 10.29
CA ALA A 390 -22.11 38.42 11.37
C ALA A 390 -23.03 39.64 11.21
N ALA A 391 -22.48 40.80 10.83
CA ALA A 391 -23.27 42.01 10.57
C ALA A 391 -24.19 41.87 9.35
N SER A 392 -23.71 41.25 8.27
CA SER A 392 -24.51 40.95 7.07
C SER A 392 -25.65 39.97 7.39
N TRP A 393 -25.38 38.94 8.19
CA TRP A 393 -26.40 38.00 8.64
C TRP A 393 -27.49 38.67 9.49
N LEU A 394 -27.10 39.56 10.43
CA LEU A 394 -28.06 40.32 11.24
C LEU A 394 -28.94 41.28 10.43
N ARG A 395 -28.51 41.68 9.22
CA ARG A 395 -29.31 42.46 8.27
C ARG A 395 -30.16 41.61 7.33
N GLY A 396 -30.08 40.28 7.42
CA GLY A 396 -30.78 39.35 6.54
C GLY A 396 -30.17 39.23 5.14
N GLU A 397 -28.96 39.75 4.92
CA GLU A 397 -28.29 39.80 3.61
C GLU A 397 -27.40 38.57 3.35
N GLY A 398 -27.27 37.67 4.31
CA GLY A 398 -26.34 36.53 4.23
C GLY A 398 -26.80 35.29 5.01
N SER A 399 -26.15 34.16 4.73
CA SER A 399 -26.39 32.89 5.43
C SER A 399 -25.56 32.79 6.71
N GLY A 400 -26.19 32.36 7.81
CA GLY A 400 -25.53 32.12 9.09
C GLY A 400 -24.43 31.03 9.03
N TRP A 401 -24.40 30.21 7.98
CA TRP A 401 -23.33 29.24 7.76
C TRP A 401 -21.95 29.90 7.60
N TRP A 402 -21.88 31.06 6.97
CA TRP A 402 -20.62 31.81 6.81
C TRP A 402 -20.09 32.37 8.14
N VAL A 403 -21.00 32.72 9.04
CA VAL A 403 -20.66 33.15 10.41
C VAL A 403 -20.07 31.99 11.20
N LEU A 404 -20.71 30.81 11.14
CA LEU A 404 -20.24 29.59 11.79
C LEU A 404 -18.86 29.17 11.27
N LEU A 405 -18.67 29.14 9.96
CA LEU A 405 -17.39 28.80 9.34
C LEU A 405 -16.28 29.79 9.75
N GLY A 406 -16.58 31.09 9.69
CA GLY A 406 -15.66 32.15 10.12
C GLY A 406 -15.27 32.02 11.59
N LEU A 407 -16.23 31.69 12.45
CA LEU A 407 -15.99 31.52 13.90
C LEU A 407 -15.14 30.29 14.20
N VAL A 408 -15.36 29.17 13.50
CA VAL A 408 -14.52 27.96 13.61
C VAL A 408 -13.08 28.23 13.16
N LEU A 409 -12.89 28.87 12.00
CA LEU A 409 -11.56 29.21 11.47
C LEU A 409 -10.83 30.21 12.38
N THR A 410 -11.54 31.20 12.91
CA THR A 410 -10.97 32.19 13.83
C THR A 410 -10.53 31.56 15.14
N LEU A 411 -11.33 30.61 15.68
CA LEU A 411 -10.97 29.89 16.89
C LEU A 411 -9.76 28.96 16.69
N ASP A 412 -9.69 28.26 15.56
CA ASP A 412 -8.55 27.40 15.20
C ASP A 412 -7.25 28.23 15.09
N MET A 413 -7.31 29.36 14.39
CA MET A 413 -6.17 30.26 14.23
C MET A 413 -5.78 30.96 15.55
N ALA A 414 -6.77 31.38 16.37
CA ALA A 414 -6.51 32.01 17.67
C ALA A 414 -5.85 31.02 18.64
N TRP A 415 -6.21 29.74 18.54
CA TRP A 415 -5.56 28.66 19.28
C TRP A 415 -4.10 28.49 18.87
N GLY A 416 -3.78 28.67 17.59
CA GLY A 416 -2.41 28.63 17.04
C GLY A 416 -1.48 29.77 17.50
N VAL A 417 -2.03 30.91 17.92
CA VAL A 417 -1.28 32.11 18.33
C VAL A 417 -0.94 32.13 19.82
N ARG A 418 -1.51 31.22 20.63
CA ARG A 418 -1.27 31.19 22.08
C ARG A 418 0.22 31.03 22.40
N PRO A 419 0.83 31.93 23.21
CA PRO A 419 2.21 31.76 23.61
C PRO A 419 2.33 30.49 24.44
N GLY A 420 3.13 29.53 23.95
CA GLY A 420 3.47 28.34 24.71
C GLY A 420 4.02 28.79 26.06
N ARG A 421 3.38 28.35 27.15
CA ARG A 421 3.91 28.59 28.50
C ARG A 421 5.33 28.03 28.49
N ARG A 422 6.33 28.88 28.68
CA ARG A 422 7.71 28.43 28.90
C ARG A 422 7.67 27.56 30.15
N SER A 423 7.62 26.24 29.97
CA SER A 423 8.00 25.31 31.01
C SER A 423 9.44 25.64 31.37
N ARG A 424 9.62 26.40 32.46
CA ARG A 424 10.92 26.54 33.11
C ARG A 424 11.30 25.14 33.53
N MET A 425 12.05 24.44 32.69
CA MET A 425 12.83 23.30 33.13
C MET A 425 13.75 23.82 34.23
N ARG A 426 13.35 23.56 35.47
CA ARG A 426 14.25 23.59 36.61
C ARG A 426 15.26 22.49 36.33
N VAL A 427 16.38 22.85 35.72
CA VAL A 427 17.55 21.98 35.67
C VAL A 427 17.98 21.80 37.12
N ASN A 428 17.56 20.70 37.74
CA ASN A 428 18.13 20.24 39.00
C ASN A 428 19.59 19.84 38.75
N ARG A 429 20.47 20.84 38.69
CA ARG A 429 21.90 20.66 38.99
C ARG A 429 21.99 20.62 40.50
N GLY A 430 22.16 19.43 41.07
CA GLY A 430 22.47 19.30 42.48
C GLY A 430 22.00 17.99 43.11
N VAL A 431 22.63 16.88 42.73
CA VAL A 431 23.04 15.89 43.74
C VAL A 431 24.48 15.53 43.41
N THR A 432 25.37 16.22 44.12
CA THR A 432 26.75 15.84 44.36
C THR A 432 26.81 14.41 44.87
N SER A 433 27.62 13.58 44.22
CA SER A 433 28.14 12.34 44.78
C SER A 433 29.40 12.68 45.58
N PRO A 434 29.43 12.50 46.92
CA PRO A 434 30.65 12.16 47.65
C PRO A 434 30.67 10.64 47.82
N GLY A 435 31.71 9.94 47.35
CA GLY A 435 32.82 9.50 48.21
C GLY A 435 32.36 8.30 49.07
N ASP A 436 32.99 7.14 49.07
CA ASP A 436 34.42 6.89 49.02
C ASP A 436 34.69 5.37 48.87
N PRO A 437 35.97 4.95 48.71
CA PRO A 437 36.47 3.73 48.11
C PRO A 437 36.72 2.64 49.16
N ASP A 438 37.40 1.59 48.73
CA ASP A 438 38.00 0.53 49.54
C ASP A 438 37.02 -0.50 50.12
N ARG A 439 36.85 -1.61 49.40
CA ARG A 439 36.73 -2.96 49.98
C ARG A 439 36.96 -4.07 48.93
N HIS A 440 38.20 -4.48 48.82
CA HIS A 440 38.67 -5.86 48.59
C HIS A 440 39.70 -6.14 49.71
N PRO A 441 39.89 -7.39 50.18
CA PRO A 441 39.84 -8.65 49.44
C PRO A 441 38.48 -9.31 49.40
#